data_AF-A0A0T6BWF5-F1
#
_entry.id   AF-A0A0T6BWF5-F1
#
_cell.length_a   1.000
_cell.length_b   1.000
_cell.length_c   1.000
_cell.angle_alpha   90.00
_cell.angle_beta   90.00
_cell.angle_gamma   90.00
#
_symmetry.space_group_name_H-M   'P 1'
#
loop_
_entity.id
_entity.type
_entity.pdbx_description
1 polymer ?
#
loop_
_entity_poly.entity_id
_entity_poly.type
_entity_poly.pdbx_seq_one_letter_code
_entity_poly.pdbx_strand_id
1 'polypeptide(L)'
;MFLSSISAKDKADRLNAPLKSILKELNEFDKKLKSEIEGQKGMIITKIKEELDHKSENRKTVITRMKQDNEQFASSYHDIIENLRKQSVTLYYKKNKPLD
;
A
#
# COMPACT_ATOMS: atom_id res chain seq x y z
N MET A 1 0.26 16.80 22.82
CA MET A 1 -0.17 15.96 21.68
C MET A 1 0.84 14.81 21.57
N PHE A 2 0.58 13.67 22.22
CA PHE A 2 1.47 12.51 22.12
C PHE A 2 1.31 11.92 20.72
N LEU A 3 2.41 11.91 19.95
CA LEU A 3 2.48 11.30 18.63
C LEU A 3 1.98 9.85 18.77
N SER A 4 0.89 9.52 18.07
CA SER A 4 0.03 8.36 18.32
C SER A 4 0.80 7.04 18.42
N SER A 5 0.40 6.19 19.38
CA SER A 5 0.90 4.82 19.63
C SER A 5 0.61 3.78 18.55
N ILE A 6 0.02 4.17 17.43
CA ILE A 6 -0.34 3.24 16.36
C ILE A 6 0.93 2.79 15.65
N SER A 7 1.15 1.47 15.62
CA SER A 7 2.33 0.87 15.00
C SER A 7 2.40 1.19 13.50
N ALA A 8 3.61 1.26 12.94
CA ALA A 8 3.81 1.44 11.50
C ALA A 8 3.04 0.38 10.68
N LYS A 9 3.01 -0.86 11.21
CA LYS A 9 2.29 -1.98 10.61
C LYS A 9 0.79 -1.73 10.49
N ASP A 10 0.13 -1.27 11.56
CA ASP A 10 -1.31 -0.99 11.52
C ASP A 10 -1.67 0.14 10.55
N LYS A 11 -0.77 1.12 10.37
CA LYS A 11 -0.96 2.19 9.39
C LYS A 11 -0.81 1.68 7.96
N ALA A 12 0.21 0.87 7.68
CA ALA A 12 0.39 0.24 6.37
C ALA A 12 -0.80 -0.67 6.01
N ASP A 13 -1.29 -1.47 6.96
CA ASP A 13 -2.45 -2.34 6.75
C ASP A 13 -3.72 -1.55 6.40
N ARG A 14 -3.95 -0.40 7.05
CA ARG A 14 -5.06 0.51 6.71
C ARG A 14 -4.92 1.11 5.31
N LEU A 15 -3.72 1.57 4.94
CA LEU A 15 -3.43 2.09 3.60
C LEU A 15 -3.59 1.01 2.51
N ASN A 16 -3.28 -0.24 2.85
CA ASN A 16 -3.33 -1.37 1.93
C ASN A 16 -4.72 -2.02 1.81
N ALA A 17 -5.67 -1.73 2.71
CA ALA A 17 -7.01 -2.32 2.68
C ALA A 17 -7.81 -1.98 1.41
N PRO A 18 -7.86 -0.71 0.95
CA PRO A 18 -8.54 -0.36 -0.31
C PRO A 18 -7.89 -1.05 -1.53
N LEU A 19 -6.56 -1.17 -1.55
CA LEU A 19 -5.83 -1.84 -2.62
C LEU A 19 -6.20 -3.33 -2.74
N LYS A 20 -6.44 -4.00 -1.61
CA LYS A 20 -6.93 -5.38 -1.59
C LYS A 20 -8.34 -5.49 -2.18
N SER A 21 -9.23 -4.55 -1.86
CA SER A 21 -10.60 -4.52 -2.42
C SER A 21 -10.58 -4.32 -3.93
N ILE A 22 -9.86 -3.31 -4.41
CA ILE A 22 -9.74 -3.00 -5.83
C ILE A 22 -9.15 -4.20 -6.60
N LEU A 23 -8.11 -4.85 -6.08
CA LEU A 23 -7.54 -6.04 -6.70
C LEU A 23 -8.57 -7.18 -6.82
N LYS A 24 -9.43 -7.36 -5.81
CA LYS A 24 -10.49 -8.36 -5.84
C LYS A 24 -11.50 -8.06 -6.94
N GLU A 25 -12.00 -6.83 -7.01
CA GLU A 25 -12.97 -6.40 -8.03
C GLU A 25 -12.41 -6.55 -9.45
N LEU A 26 -11.15 -6.17 -9.66
CA LEU A 26 -10.47 -6.32 -10.96
C LEU A 26 -10.30 -7.79 -11.35
N ASN A 27 -9.98 -8.67 -10.40
CA ASN A 27 -9.89 -10.11 -10.66
C ASN A 27 -11.26 -10.71 -11.00
N GLU A 28 -12.34 -10.24 -10.36
CA GLU A 28 -13.70 -10.66 -10.69
C GLU A 28 -14.12 -10.16 -12.08
N PHE A 29 -13.76 -8.93 -12.45
CA PHE A 29 -13.94 -8.40 -13.79
C PHE A 29 -13.22 -9.25 -14.84
N ASP A 30 -11.93 -9.55 -14.64
CA ASP A 30 -11.13 -10.38 -15.55
C ASP A 30 -11.78 -11.76 -15.75
N LYS A 31 -12.27 -12.38 -14.67
CA LYS A 31 -12.97 -13.67 -14.73
C LYS A 31 -14.27 -13.58 -15.53
N LYS A 32 -15.10 -12.58 -15.26
CA LYS A 32 -16.36 -12.37 -15.99
C LYS A 32 -16.10 -12.17 -17.47
N LEU A 33 -15.17 -11.28 -17.82
CA LEU A 33 -14.84 -11.00 -19.22
C LEU A 33 -14.30 -12.24 -19.94
N LYS A 34 -13.44 -13.03 -19.29
CA LYS A 34 -12.94 -14.30 -19.86
C LYS A 34 -14.05 -15.31 -20.11
N SER A 35 -15.03 -15.40 -19.20
CA SER A 35 -16.19 -16.29 -19.35
C SER A 35 -17.10 -15.85 -20.50
N GLU A 36 -17.37 -14.55 -20.64
CA GLU A 36 -18.19 -14.01 -21.75
C GLU A 36 -17.60 -14.31 -23.13
N ILE A 37 -16.28 -14.26 -23.26
CA ILE A 37 -15.56 -14.51 -24.52
C ILE A 37 -15.07 -15.96 -24.66
N GLU A 38 -15.50 -16.84 -23.77
CA GLU A 38 -15.14 -18.26 -23.80
C GLU A 38 -15.75 -18.94 -25.04
N GLY A 39 -15.00 -19.81 -25.69
CA GLY A 39 -15.42 -20.46 -26.93
C GLY A 39 -15.48 -19.55 -28.17
N GLN A 40 -15.46 -18.23 -28.01
CA GLN A 40 -15.43 -17.28 -29.12
C GLN A 40 -14.06 -17.31 -29.83
N LYS A 41 -14.09 -17.25 -31.17
CA LYS A 41 -12.91 -17.29 -32.04
C LYS A 41 -12.89 -16.08 -32.96
N GLY A 42 -11.68 -15.60 -33.29
CA GLY A 42 -11.48 -14.48 -34.19
C GLY A 42 -10.36 -13.55 -33.71
N MET A 43 -9.76 -12.82 -34.64
CA MET A 43 -8.60 -11.96 -34.36
C MET A 43 -8.88 -10.91 -33.27
N ILE A 44 -10.11 -10.39 -33.24
CA ILE A 44 -10.55 -9.43 -32.22
C ILE A 44 -10.58 -10.07 -30.83
N ILE A 45 -11.11 -11.29 -30.71
CA ILE A 45 -11.18 -12.02 -29.44
C ILE A 45 -9.77 -12.35 -28.93
N THR A 46 -8.85 -12.72 -29.83
CA THR A 46 -7.44 -12.94 -29.48
C THR A 46 -6.82 -11.67 -28.91
N LYS A 47 -6.97 -10.52 -29.58
CA LYS A 47 -6.47 -9.23 -29.08
C LYS A 47 -7.08 -8.83 -27.73
N ILE A 48 -8.36 -9.10 -27.52
CA ILE A 48 -9.02 -8.83 -26.22
C ILE A 48 -8.38 -9.67 -25.11
N LYS A 49 -8.11 -10.96 -25.35
CA LYS A 49 -7.45 -11.85 -24.37
C LYS A 49 -6.03 -11.38 -24.04
N GLU A 50 -5.24 -11.05 -25.07
CA GLU A 50 -3.88 -10.54 -24.91
C GLU A 50 -3.85 -9.23 -24.11
N GLU A 51 -4.70 -8.26 -24.47
CA GLU A 51 -4.77 -6.98 -23.77
C GLU A 51 -5.25 -7.15 -22.33
N LEU A 52 -6.21 -8.05 -22.09
CA LEU A 52 -6.70 -8.38 -20.75
C LEU A 52 -5.59 -8.96 -19.87
N ASP A 53 -4.84 -9.92 -20.38
CA ASP A 53 -3.73 -10.54 -19.65
C ASP A 53 -2.60 -9.55 -19.38
N HIS A 54 -2.22 -8.74 -20.38
CA HIS A 54 -1.22 -7.68 -20.22
C HIS A 54 -1.63 -6.65 -19.15
N LYS A 55 -2.89 -6.17 -19.21
CA LYS A 55 -3.40 -5.24 -18.19
C LYS A 55 -3.50 -5.91 -16.81
N SER A 56 -3.87 -7.18 -16.73
CA SER A 56 -3.93 -7.92 -15.46
C SER A 56 -2.56 -7.98 -14.77
N GLU A 57 -1.52 -8.30 -15.54
CA GLU A 57 -0.16 -8.36 -15.00
C GLU A 57 0.39 -6.99 -14.60
N ASN A 58 0.12 -5.96 -15.41
CA ASN A 58 0.48 -4.59 -15.07
C ASN A 58 -0.20 -4.12 -13.77
N ARG A 59 -1.49 -4.42 -13.59
CA ARG A 59 -2.24 -4.06 -12.36
C ARG A 59 -1.66 -4.74 -11.12
N LYS A 60 -1.31 -6.03 -11.19
CA LYS A 60 -0.64 -6.73 -10.08
C LYS A 60 0.68 -6.06 -9.73
N THR A 61 1.47 -5.70 -10.74
CA THR A 61 2.77 -5.02 -10.56
C THR A 61 2.60 -3.67 -9.87
N VAL A 62 1.68 -2.83 -10.36
CA VAL A 62 1.39 -1.51 -9.79
C VAL A 62 0.90 -1.62 -8.34
N ILE A 63 -0.06 -2.50 -8.06
CA ILE A 63 -0.59 -2.68 -6.70
C ILE A 63 0.48 -3.21 -5.75
N THR A 64 1.39 -4.06 -6.22
CA THR A 64 2.51 -4.55 -5.42
C THR A 64 3.45 -3.41 -5.05
N ARG A 65 3.81 -2.55 -6.01
CA ARG A 65 4.63 -1.36 -5.75
C ARG A 65 3.95 -0.40 -4.77
N MET A 66 2.66 -0.11 -4.96
CA MET A 66 1.92 0.76 -4.03
C MET A 66 1.91 0.22 -2.59
N LYS A 67 1.82 -1.12 -2.40
CA LYS A 67 1.92 -1.72 -1.08
C LYS A 67 3.29 -1.51 -0.44
N GLN A 68 4.36 -1.71 -1.22
CA GLN A 68 5.73 -1.48 -0.77
C GLN A 68 5.95 -0.01 -0.40
N ASP A 69 5.47 0.92 -1.23
CA ASP A 69 5.55 2.36 -0.98
C ASP A 69 4.81 2.74 0.31
N ASN A 70 3.61 2.19 0.53
CA ASN A 70 2.83 2.41 1.76
C ASN A 70 3.55 1.89 3.02
N GLU A 71 4.18 0.72 2.94
CA GLU A 71 4.96 0.14 4.04
C GLU A 71 6.21 0.98 4.36
N GLN A 72 6.92 1.43 3.32
CA GLN A 72 8.08 2.31 3.46
C GLN A 72 7.68 3.67 4.04
N PHE A 73 6.57 4.23 3.58
CA PHE A 73 6.02 5.48 4.08
C PHE A 73 5.65 5.37 5.56
N ALA A 74 4.91 4.32 5.94
CA ALA A 74 4.52 4.09 7.33
C ALA A 74 5.72 3.93 8.26
N SER A 75 6.77 3.23 7.81
CA SER A 75 8.02 3.05 8.54
C SER A 75 8.77 4.37 8.71
N SER A 76 8.91 5.14 7.62
CA SER A 76 9.62 6.44 7.64
C SER A 76 8.96 7.43 8.60
N TYR A 77 7.62 7.50 8.60
CA TYR A 77 6.90 8.35 9.55
C TYR A 77 7.05 7.89 11.01
N HIS A 78 7.10 6.58 11.24
CA HIS A 78 7.34 6.05 12.58
C HIS A 78 8.72 6.47 13.10
N ASP A 79 9.76 6.36 12.27
CA ASP A 79 11.13 6.76 12.64
C ASP A 79 11.23 8.26 12.93
N ILE A 80 10.60 9.10 12.10
CA ILE A 80 10.54 10.56 12.33
C ILE A 80 9.85 10.86 13.67
N ILE A 81 8.72 10.20 13.95
CA ILE A 81 7.98 10.37 15.20
C ILE A 81 8.82 9.98 16.41
N GLU A 82 9.49 8.83 16.37
CA GLU A 82 10.34 8.35 17.46
C GLU A 82 11.57 9.24 17.65
N ASN A 83 12.15 9.76 16.58
CA ASN A 83 13.24 10.73 16.67
C ASN A 83 12.79 12.03 17.33
N LEU A 84 11.64 12.59 16.94
CA LEU A 84 11.06 13.77 17.57
C LEU A 84 10.74 13.53 19.05
N ARG A 85 10.24 12.33 19.38
CA ARG A 85 9.99 11.92 20.77
C ARG A 85 11.26 11.88 21.59
N LYS A 86 12.33 11.27 21.09
CA LYS A 86 13.66 11.22 21.75
C LYS A 86 14.25 12.61 21.93
N GLN A 87 14.15 13.49 20.92
CA GLN A 87 14.60 14.88 21.03
C GLN A 87 13.83 15.65 22.10
N SER A 88 12.50 15.53 22.13
CA SER A 88 11.65 16.18 23.13
C SER A 88 12.01 15.76 24.56
N VAL A 89 12.18 14.45 24.79
CA VAL A 89 12.61 13.92 26.09
C VAL A 89 14.00 14.44 26.46
N THR A 90 14.94 14.42 25.52
CA THR A 90 16.32 14.90 25.75
C THR A 90 16.35 16.39 26.12
N LEU A 91 15.57 17.22 25.43
CA LEU A 91 15.44 18.65 25.73
C LEU A 91 14.82 18.89 27.12
N TYR A 92 13.80 18.12 27.48
CA TYR A 92 13.19 18.18 28.81
C TYR A 92 14.20 17.89 29.93
N TYR A 93 14.96 16.79 29.81
CA TYR A 93 15.99 16.45 30.80
C TYR A 93 17.16 17.44 30.83
N LYS A 94 17.58 17.99 29.68
CA LYS A 94 18.61 19.05 29.64
C LYS A 94 18.15 20.33 30.34
N LYS A 95 16.87 20.72 30.17
CA LYS A 95 16.31 21.93 30.77
C LYS A 95 16.10 21.81 32.28
N ASN A 96 15.81 20.59 32.76
CA ASN A 96 15.51 20.32 34.17
C ASN A 96 16.71 19.74 34.95
N LYS A 97 17.90 19.68 34.34
CA LYS A 97 19.11 19.33 35.06
C LYS A 97 19.47 20.51 35.99
N PRO A 98 19.74 20.29 37.29
CA PRO A 98 20.26 21.34 38.14
C PRO A 98 21.58 21.83 37.53
N LEU A 99 21.73 23.15 37.42
CA LEU A 99 23.04 23.74 37.21
C LEU A 99 23.76 23.60 38.56
N ASP A 100 24.79 22.76 38.60
CA ASP A 100 25.75 22.76 39.72
C ASP A 100 26.38 24.15 39.86
#